data_AF-A0A5B0G375-F1
#
_entry.id   AF-A0A5B0G375-F1
#
_cell.length_a   1.000
_cell.length_b   1.000
_cell.length_c   1.000
_cell.angle_alpha   90.00
_cell.angle_beta   90.00
_cell.angle_gamma   90.00
#
_symmetry.space_group_name_H-M   'P 1'
#
loop_
_entity.id
_entity.type
_entity.pdbx_description
1 polymer ?
#
loop_
_entity_poly.entity_id
_entity_poly.type
_entity_poly.pdbx_seq_one_letter_code
_entity_poly.pdbx_strand_id
1 'polypeptide(L)'
;MSPTTPIRHFAETIKADRRERLLSYGSFDEIERMIAASEATAVTWEPFSGELLKGCHRASFLLRVSIEAYDAFFNSLVGYRAQFAISIGMGEQANRRLLATLEPRLIVFGLARSGTLENQLVASLRGEEAKLWIDESEVETQLGEDCAAILYPRWLRNTENGVGLLAPYGEKLVVCGGWLDAQGNAHKNPLKAHRSEEIHNTGYS
;
A
#
# COMPACT_ATOMS: atom_id res chain seq x y z
N MET A 1 0.18 28.56 7.04
CA MET A 1 1.38 27.95 7.66
C MET A 1 2.01 27.04 6.61
N SER A 2 3.24 27.30 6.20
CA SER A 2 3.92 26.43 5.23
C SER A 2 4.17 25.08 5.91
N PRO A 3 3.67 23.95 5.38
CA PRO A 3 4.05 22.65 5.91
C PRO A 3 5.55 22.49 5.64
N THR A 4 6.36 22.56 6.68
CA THR A 4 7.76 22.15 6.60
C THR A 4 7.76 20.67 6.26
N THR A 5 8.07 20.36 5.00
CA THR A 5 8.23 18.99 4.52
C THR A 5 9.12 18.24 5.52
N PRO A 6 8.66 17.12 6.10
CA PRO A 6 9.49 16.35 7.00
C PRO A 6 10.77 15.94 6.26
N ILE A 7 11.91 16.32 6.82
CA ILE A 7 13.21 16.01 6.24
C ILE A 7 13.41 14.49 6.34
N ARG A 8 13.23 13.81 5.21
CA ARG A 8 13.50 12.38 5.02
C ARG A 8 14.73 12.26 4.12
N HIS A 9 15.68 11.43 4.55
CA HIS A 9 16.89 11.14 3.79
C HIS A 9 17.07 9.64 3.60
N PHE A 10 17.91 9.27 2.63
CA PHE A 10 18.34 7.89 2.43
C PHE A 10 19.68 7.68 3.12
N ALA A 11 19.84 6.53 3.78
CA ALA A 11 21.11 6.12 4.36
C ALA A 11 22.14 5.83 3.26
N GLU A 12 23.43 5.83 3.64
CA GLU A 12 24.53 5.50 2.72
C GLU A 12 24.53 4.05 2.25
N THR A 13 23.80 3.18 2.96
CA THR A 13 23.56 1.78 2.57
C THR A 13 22.77 1.66 1.27
N ILE A 14 22.03 2.69 0.89
CA ILE A 14 21.37 2.75 -0.41
C ILE A 14 22.40 3.16 -1.47
N LYS A 15 22.55 2.29 -2.50
CA LYS A 15 23.41 2.56 -3.66
C LYS A 15 23.10 3.93 -4.25
N ALA A 16 24.16 4.67 -4.63
CA ALA A 16 24.06 6.06 -5.07
C ALA A 16 23.10 6.25 -6.26
N ASP A 17 23.10 5.32 -7.21
CA ASP A 17 22.23 5.34 -8.39
C ASP A 17 20.75 5.14 -8.02
N ARG A 18 20.45 4.22 -7.10
CA ARG A 18 19.09 4.04 -6.55
C ARG A 18 18.64 5.30 -5.83
N ARG A 19 19.51 5.87 -4.98
CA ARG A 19 19.21 7.10 -4.25
C ARG A 19 18.88 8.25 -5.20
N GLU A 20 19.67 8.44 -6.26
CA GLU A 20 19.44 9.49 -7.26
C GLU A 20 18.07 9.31 -7.93
N ARG A 21 17.71 8.08 -8.34
CA ARG A 21 16.38 7.77 -8.89
C ARG A 21 15.25 8.06 -7.88
N LEU A 22 15.40 7.64 -6.63
CA LEU A 22 14.36 7.87 -5.61
C LEU A 22 14.17 9.36 -5.27
N LEU A 23 15.19 10.18 -5.52
CA LEU A 23 15.16 11.64 -5.36
C LEU A 23 14.64 12.36 -6.62
N SER A 24 14.65 11.72 -7.79
CA SER A 24 14.26 12.36 -9.04
C SER A 24 12.74 12.48 -9.24
N TYR A 25 11.95 11.68 -8.53
CA TYR A 25 10.48 11.74 -8.62
C TYR A 25 9.94 13.06 -8.06
N GLY A 26 9.21 13.80 -8.89
CA GLY A 26 8.74 15.15 -8.55
C GLY A 26 7.39 15.19 -7.83
N SER A 27 6.57 14.15 -7.99
CA SER A 27 5.20 14.12 -7.44
C SER A 27 4.66 12.70 -7.26
N PHE A 28 3.64 12.56 -6.41
CA PHE A 28 2.90 11.29 -6.30
C PHE A 28 2.14 10.95 -7.60
N ASP A 29 1.70 11.95 -8.36
CA ASP A 29 1.00 11.80 -9.64
C ASP A 29 1.84 11.07 -10.70
N GLU A 30 3.16 11.27 -10.68
CA GLU A 30 4.09 10.54 -11.52
C GLU A 30 4.08 9.04 -11.18
N ILE A 31 4.20 8.73 -9.90
CA ILE A 31 4.19 7.36 -9.36
C ILE A 31 2.83 6.69 -9.59
N GLU A 32 1.74 7.41 -9.39
CA GLU A 32 0.38 6.92 -9.64
C GLU A 32 0.24 6.44 -11.09
N ARG A 33 0.74 7.21 -12.06
CA ARG A 33 0.70 6.80 -13.48
C ARG A 33 1.49 5.53 -13.74
N MET A 34 2.63 5.34 -13.06
CA MET A 34 3.41 4.12 -13.18
C MET A 34 2.65 2.92 -12.61
N ILE A 35 2.01 3.06 -11.44
CA ILE A 35 1.19 1.99 -10.85
C ILE A 35 -0.09 1.74 -11.65
N ALA A 36 -0.69 2.77 -12.24
CA ALA A 36 -1.86 2.65 -13.10
C ALA A 36 -1.57 1.82 -14.38
N ALA A 37 -0.29 1.66 -14.75
CA ALA A 37 0.14 0.79 -15.85
C ALA A 37 0.34 -0.68 -15.43
N SER A 38 0.12 -1.04 -14.16
CA SER A 38 0.32 -2.42 -13.69
C SER A 38 -0.61 -3.43 -14.37
N GLU A 39 -0.31 -4.73 -14.28
CA GLU A 39 -1.19 -5.79 -14.78
C GLU A 39 -1.88 -6.49 -13.60
N ALA A 40 -3.20 -6.70 -13.65
CA ALA A 40 -3.86 -7.59 -12.71
C ALA A 40 -3.62 -9.04 -13.13
N THR A 41 -3.09 -9.88 -12.23
CA THR A 41 -2.68 -11.26 -12.56
C THR A 41 -3.52 -12.30 -11.82
N ALA A 42 -4.09 -11.96 -10.67
CA ALA A 42 -5.00 -12.82 -9.93
C ALA A 42 -6.09 -12.02 -9.22
N VAL A 43 -7.22 -12.67 -8.97
CA VAL A 43 -8.31 -12.16 -8.14
C VAL A 43 -8.83 -13.28 -7.26
N THR A 44 -9.17 -12.95 -6.03
CA THR A 44 -9.83 -13.88 -5.09
C THR A 44 -10.93 -13.15 -4.35
N TRP A 45 -12.08 -13.81 -4.19
CA TRP A 45 -13.08 -13.41 -3.22
C TRP A 45 -12.69 -14.02 -1.87
N GLU A 46 -11.78 -13.33 -1.20
CA GLU A 46 -11.06 -13.82 -0.03
C GLU A 46 -12.00 -13.90 1.18
N PRO A 47 -12.18 -15.07 1.81
CA PRO A 47 -12.92 -15.18 3.07
C PRO A 47 -12.07 -14.68 4.24
N PHE A 48 -12.71 -14.05 5.22
CA PHE A 48 -12.03 -13.72 6.48
C PHE A 48 -11.80 -15.00 7.29
N SER A 49 -10.56 -15.20 7.77
CA SER A 49 -10.17 -16.43 8.48
C SER A 49 -10.42 -16.41 9.99
N GLY A 50 -10.65 -15.25 10.60
CA GLY A 50 -10.88 -15.12 12.05
C GLY A 50 -12.35 -15.09 12.46
N GLU A 51 -12.64 -15.25 13.76
CA GLU A 51 -14.02 -15.23 14.26
C GLU A 51 -14.66 -13.83 14.25
N LEU A 52 -13.88 -12.75 14.31
CA LEU A 52 -14.38 -11.38 14.43
C LEU A 52 -15.22 -10.91 13.23
N LEU A 53 -14.91 -11.38 12.03
CA LEU A 53 -15.62 -11.05 10.80
C LEU A 53 -16.05 -12.33 10.07
N LYS A 54 -16.46 -13.35 10.84
CA LYS A 54 -16.87 -14.65 10.30
C LYS A 54 -17.96 -14.48 9.24
N GLY A 55 -17.76 -15.12 8.09
CA GLY A 55 -18.66 -15.02 6.94
C GLY A 55 -18.46 -13.78 6.07
N CYS A 56 -17.61 -12.84 6.48
CA CYS A 56 -17.24 -11.72 5.63
C CYS A 56 -16.22 -12.14 4.57
N HIS A 57 -16.28 -11.47 3.42
CA HIS A 57 -15.37 -11.65 2.29
C HIS A 57 -14.93 -10.31 1.73
N ARG A 58 -13.85 -10.29 0.95
CA ARG A 58 -13.43 -9.10 0.21
C ARG A 58 -12.86 -9.47 -1.16
N ALA A 59 -12.84 -8.50 -2.06
CA ALA A 59 -12.05 -8.62 -3.27
C ALA A 59 -10.56 -8.45 -2.91
N SER A 60 -9.73 -9.38 -3.37
CA SER A 60 -8.27 -9.28 -3.28
C SER A 60 -7.67 -9.48 -4.66
N PHE A 61 -6.91 -8.51 -5.15
CA PHE A 61 -6.29 -8.56 -6.48
C PHE A 61 -4.78 -8.53 -6.35
N LEU A 62 -4.11 -9.43 -7.06
CA LEU A 62 -2.66 -9.38 -7.24
C LEU A 62 -2.35 -8.56 -8.49
N LEU A 63 -1.48 -7.58 -8.33
CA LEU A 63 -0.98 -6.72 -9.40
C LEU A 63 0.50 -7.00 -9.64
N ARG A 64 0.91 -7.04 -10.90
CA ARG A 64 2.31 -6.99 -11.32
C ARG A 64 2.68 -5.58 -11.78
N VAL A 65 3.72 -5.00 -11.19
CA VAL A 65 4.29 -3.68 -11.49
C VAL A 65 5.75 -3.84 -11.91
N SER A 66 6.34 -2.80 -12.54
CA SER A 66 7.79 -2.75 -12.69
C SER A 66 8.47 -2.55 -11.34
N ILE A 67 9.70 -3.06 -11.21
CA ILE A 67 10.57 -2.82 -10.04
C ILE A 67 10.70 -1.33 -9.74
N GLU A 68 10.83 -0.52 -10.79
CA GLU A 68 10.94 0.94 -10.68
C GLU A 68 9.68 1.57 -10.07
N ALA A 69 8.49 1.16 -10.52
CA ALA A 69 7.23 1.68 -9.99
C ALA A 69 7.03 1.25 -8.53
N TYR A 70 7.36 0.00 -8.20
CA TYR A 70 7.33 -0.50 -6.82
C TYR A 70 8.25 0.32 -5.91
N ASP A 71 9.51 0.48 -6.31
CA ASP A 71 10.53 1.18 -5.52
C ASP A 71 10.14 2.65 -5.32
N ALA A 72 9.68 3.31 -6.38
CA ALA A 72 9.19 4.68 -6.30
C ALA A 72 7.99 4.80 -5.36
N PHE A 73 7.03 3.87 -5.47
CA PHE A 73 5.80 3.88 -4.68
C PHE A 73 6.05 3.79 -3.19
N PHE A 74 6.93 2.90 -2.70
CA PHE A 74 7.18 2.81 -1.26
C PHE A 74 8.31 3.72 -0.77
N ASN A 75 9.34 3.95 -1.56
CA ASN A 75 10.61 4.46 -1.04
C ASN A 75 10.93 5.90 -1.42
N SER A 76 10.34 6.45 -2.49
CA SER A 76 10.62 7.84 -2.89
C SER A 76 10.13 8.87 -1.86
N LEU A 77 10.64 10.10 -1.97
CA LEU A 77 10.23 11.21 -1.10
C LEU A 77 8.81 11.71 -1.35
N VAL A 78 8.19 11.29 -2.44
CA VAL A 78 6.81 11.65 -2.82
C VAL A 78 5.89 10.43 -2.89
N GLY A 79 6.40 9.23 -2.63
CA GLY A 79 5.67 7.97 -2.66
C GLY A 79 4.69 7.78 -1.50
N TYR A 80 4.02 6.64 -1.49
CA TYR A 80 2.93 6.28 -0.56
C TYR A 80 3.29 6.48 0.91
N ARG A 81 4.43 5.92 1.35
CA ARG A 81 4.89 6.05 2.74
C ARG A 81 5.28 7.49 3.07
N ALA A 82 5.72 8.28 2.08
CA ALA A 82 5.99 9.70 2.27
C ALA A 82 4.69 10.49 2.48
N GLN A 83 3.61 10.15 1.78
CA GLN A 83 2.29 10.75 1.99
C GLN A 83 1.83 10.53 3.44
N PHE A 84 1.98 9.30 3.96
CA PHE A 84 1.74 9.03 5.38
C PHE A 84 2.70 9.78 6.29
N ALA A 85 3.98 9.92 5.96
CA ALA A 85 4.94 10.67 6.78
C ALA A 85 4.54 12.13 6.97
N ILE A 86 3.89 12.75 5.96
CA ILE A 86 3.32 14.10 6.03
C ILE A 86 2.12 14.12 6.97
N SER A 87 1.11 13.29 6.72
CA SER A 87 -0.03 13.09 7.61
C SER A 87 -0.82 11.83 7.24
N ILE A 88 -1.57 11.30 8.21
CA ILE A 88 -2.53 10.20 7.97
C ILE A 88 -3.49 10.55 6.82
N GLY A 89 -4.06 11.76 6.83
CA GLY A 89 -5.01 12.19 5.81
C GLY A 89 -4.43 12.25 4.39
N MET A 90 -3.16 12.64 4.24
CA MET A 90 -2.48 12.63 2.93
C MET A 90 -2.24 11.20 2.45
N GLY A 91 -1.81 10.29 3.34
CA GLY A 91 -1.65 8.87 3.03
C GLY A 91 -2.97 8.21 2.58
N GLU A 92 -4.05 8.45 3.31
CA GLU A 92 -5.38 7.94 2.96
C GLU A 92 -5.90 8.53 1.64
N GLN A 93 -5.70 9.83 1.41
CA GLN A 93 -6.10 10.45 0.14
C GLN A 93 -5.32 9.85 -1.04
N ALA A 94 -4.01 9.63 -0.88
CA ALA A 94 -3.17 9.00 -1.88
C ALA A 94 -3.63 7.56 -2.19
N ASN A 95 -3.94 6.78 -1.15
CA ASN A 95 -4.51 5.43 -1.29
C ASN A 95 -5.82 5.46 -2.07
N ARG A 96 -6.76 6.33 -1.69
CA ARG A 96 -8.09 6.44 -2.30
C ARG A 96 -8.02 6.84 -3.76
N ARG A 97 -7.18 7.82 -4.08
CA ARG A 97 -6.96 8.27 -5.45
C ARG A 97 -6.44 7.12 -6.33
N LEU A 98 -5.44 6.39 -5.84
CA LEU A 98 -4.88 5.27 -6.59
C LEU A 98 -5.88 4.12 -6.77
N LEU A 99 -6.66 3.78 -5.73
CA LEU A 99 -7.73 2.79 -5.84
C LEU A 99 -8.79 3.22 -6.87
N ALA A 100 -9.20 4.48 -6.88
CA ALA A 100 -10.15 5.00 -7.86
C ALA A 100 -9.62 4.90 -9.29
N THR A 101 -8.32 5.15 -9.50
CA THR A 101 -7.66 4.99 -10.80
C THR A 101 -7.60 3.52 -11.25
N LEU A 102 -7.41 2.59 -10.31
CA LEU A 102 -7.33 1.16 -10.57
C LEU A 102 -8.72 0.49 -10.71
N GLU A 103 -9.75 1.03 -10.07
CA GLU A 103 -11.06 0.41 -9.89
C GLU A 103 -11.69 -0.09 -11.21
N PRO A 104 -11.81 0.72 -12.29
CA PRO A 104 -12.55 0.28 -13.49
C PRO A 104 -12.00 -1.00 -14.10
N ARG A 105 -10.67 -1.13 -14.20
CA ARG A 105 -10.02 -2.32 -14.78
C ARG A 105 -10.04 -3.52 -13.84
N LEU A 106 -10.00 -3.29 -12.52
CA LEU A 106 -10.11 -4.36 -11.53
C LEU A 106 -11.50 -4.98 -11.53
N ILE A 107 -12.55 -4.18 -11.69
CA ILE A 107 -13.92 -4.66 -11.85
C ILE A 107 -14.03 -5.55 -13.09
N VAL A 108 -13.57 -5.07 -14.26
CA VAL A 108 -13.59 -5.85 -15.50
C VAL A 108 -12.84 -7.17 -15.34
N PHE A 109 -11.64 -7.13 -14.75
CA PHE A 109 -10.83 -8.32 -14.50
C PHE A 109 -11.52 -9.29 -13.53
N GLY A 110 -12.10 -8.77 -12.46
CA GLY A 110 -12.78 -9.54 -11.41
C GLY A 110 -14.04 -10.24 -11.91
N LEU A 111 -14.87 -9.55 -12.70
CA LEU A 111 -16.06 -10.12 -13.32
C LEU A 111 -15.73 -11.30 -14.25
N ALA A 112 -14.62 -11.20 -14.98
CA ALA A 112 -14.20 -12.26 -15.89
C ALA A 112 -13.66 -13.52 -15.19
N ARG A 113 -13.28 -13.45 -13.90
CA ARG A 113 -12.50 -14.52 -13.24
C ARG A 113 -13.01 -15.02 -11.90
N SER A 114 -13.76 -14.23 -11.14
CA SER A 114 -14.09 -14.55 -9.75
C SER A 114 -15.48 -15.16 -9.53
N GLY A 115 -16.38 -15.04 -10.51
CA GLY A 115 -17.82 -15.35 -10.33
C GLY A 115 -18.55 -14.41 -9.36
N THR A 116 -17.87 -13.38 -8.85
CA THR A 116 -18.42 -12.36 -7.93
C THR A 116 -19.27 -11.37 -8.71
N LEU A 117 -20.33 -10.86 -8.08
CA LEU A 117 -21.18 -9.85 -8.68
C LEU A 117 -20.47 -8.48 -8.74
N GLU A 118 -20.80 -7.68 -9.76
CA GLU A 118 -20.20 -6.36 -9.96
C GLU A 118 -20.37 -5.44 -8.75
N ASN A 119 -21.59 -5.38 -8.20
CA ASN A 119 -21.90 -4.55 -7.04
C ASN A 119 -21.08 -4.94 -5.80
N GLN A 120 -20.76 -6.22 -5.61
CA GLN A 120 -19.91 -6.69 -4.52
C GLN A 120 -18.46 -6.29 -4.72
N LEU A 121 -17.93 -6.41 -5.95
CA LEU A 121 -16.58 -5.95 -6.27
C LEU A 121 -16.43 -4.45 -6.04
N VAL A 122 -17.39 -3.65 -6.53
CA VAL A 122 -17.43 -2.19 -6.32
C VAL A 122 -17.50 -1.86 -4.83
N ALA A 123 -18.42 -2.48 -4.09
CA ALA A 123 -18.58 -2.21 -2.66
C ALA A 123 -17.32 -2.56 -1.87
N SER A 124 -16.66 -3.67 -2.22
CA SER A 124 -15.41 -4.07 -1.57
C SER A 124 -14.26 -3.11 -1.91
N LEU A 125 -14.05 -2.77 -3.19
CA LEU A 125 -12.98 -1.84 -3.60
C LEU A 125 -13.16 -0.43 -3.02
N ARG A 126 -14.39 0.02 -2.84
CA ARG A 126 -14.72 1.32 -2.23
C ARG A 126 -14.80 1.29 -0.71
N GLY A 127 -14.65 0.12 -0.09
CA GLY A 127 -14.70 -0.03 1.36
C GLY A 127 -13.63 0.81 2.07
N GLU A 128 -13.94 1.31 3.26
CA GLU A 128 -13.09 2.23 4.03
C GLU A 128 -11.71 1.65 4.40
N GLU A 129 -11.59 0.33 4.50
CA GLU A 129 -10.32 -0.34 4.77
C GLU A 129 -9.59 -0.82 3.51
N ALA A 130 -10.16 -0.57 2.32
CA ALA A 130 -9.53 -0.95 1.07
C ALA A 130 -8.18 -0.26 0.90
N LYS A 131 -7.17 -0.99 0.44
CA LYS A 131 -5.79 -0.50 0.32
C LYS A 131 -4.99 -1.20 -0.77
N LEU A 132 -4.04 -0.47 -1.34
CA LEU A 132 -2.92 -1.05 -2.07
C LEU A 132 -1.73 -1.23 -1.13
N TRP A 133 -1.14 -2.42 -1.10
CA TRP A 133 -0.01 -2.72 -0.20
C TRP A 133 0.98 -3.70 -0.83
N ILE A 134 2.06 -3.98 -0.09
CA ILE A 134 3.08 -4.95 -0.44
C ILE A 134 2.47 -6.37 -0.41
N ASP A 135 2.82 -7.19 -1.39
CA ASP A 135 2.72 -8.64 -1.24
C ASP A 135 3.83 -9.11 -0.29
N GLU A 136 3.47 -9.46 0.94
CA GLU A 136 4.42 -9.79 2.01
C GLU A 136 5.39 -10.92 1.59
N SER A 137 4.93 -11.85 0.75
CA SER A 137 5.74 -12.96 0.24
C SER A 137 6.95 -12.52 -0.60
N GLU A 138 6.96 -11.29 -1.14
CA GLU A 138 8.11 -10.77 -1.91
C GLU A 138 9.19 -10.15 -1.04
N VAL A 139 8.83 -9.72 0.17
CA VAL A 139 9.73 -8.96 1.04
C VAL A 139 10.19 -9.73 2.25
N GLU A 140 9.67 -10.95 2.48
CA GLU A 140 10.08 -11.83 3.58
C GLU A 140 11.60 -12.00 3.68
N THR A 141 12.30 -12.16 2.55
CA THR A 141 13.77 -12.31 2.53
C THR A 141 14.53 -11.02 2.83
N GLN A 142 13.85 -9.88 2.80
CA GLN A 142 14.37 -8.55 3.11
C GLN A 142 14.08 -8.20 4.58
N LEU A 143 13.17 -8.93 5.25
CA LEU A 143 12.93 -8.82 6.68
C LEU A 143 14.13 -9.43 7.43
N GLY A 144 14.89 -8.58 8.12
CA GLY A 144 16.13 -8.98 8.80
C GLY A 144 17.37 -8.24 8.30
N GLU A 145 17.24 -7.32 7.34
CA GLU A 145 18.30 -6.34 7.09
C GLU A 145 18.45 -5.43 8.32
N ASP A 146 19.63 -5.47 8.95
CA ASP A 146 19.91 -4.72 10.20
C ASP A 146 20.10 -3.20 9.97
N CYS A 147 20.17 -2.76 8.72
CA CYS A 147 20.51 -1.39 8.36
C CYS A 147 19.30 -0.58 7.89
N ALA A 148 19.00 0.51 8.61
CA ALA A 148 18.01 1.48 8.16
C ALA A 148 18.39 2.03 6.78
N ALA A 149 17.44 1.99 5.83
CA ALA A 149 17.59 2.56 4.49
C ALA A 149 16.98 3.96 4.40
N ILE A 150 15.88 4.17 5.14
CA ILE A 150 15.14 5.42 5.19
C ILE A 150 15.31 6.05 6.57
N LEU A 151 15.84 7.27 6.58
CA LEU A 151 16.08 8.05 7.78
C LEU A 151 15.00 9.12 7.88
N TYR A 152 13.98 8.85 8.70
CA TYR A 152 12.96 9.81 9.07
C TYR A 152 12.87 9.87 10.60
N PRO A 153 13.10 11.03 11.26
CA PRO A 153 13.24 11.09 12.72
C PRO A 153 12.07 10.50 13.51
N ARG A 154 10.83 10.61 13.00
CA ARG A 154 9.66 10.02 13.66
C ARG A 154 9.74 8.48 13.63
N TRP A 155 9.98 7.89 12.46
CA TRP A 155 10.06 6.43 12.32
C TRP A 155 11.26 5.86 13.09
N LEU A 156 12.41 6.54 13.06
CA LEU A 156 13.59 6.16 13.84
C LEU A 156 13.32 6.07 15.35
N ARG A 157 12.47 6.96 15.88
CA ARG A 157 12.12 6.97 17.31
C ARG A 157 11.06 5.94 17.70
N ASN A 158 10.18 5.57 16.77
CA ASN A 158 8.98 4.79 17.08
C ASN A 158 9.02 3.36 16.52
N THR A 159 9.98 3.02 15.66
CA THR A 159 10.09 1.65 15.14
C THR A 159 10.57 0.71 16.25
N GLU A 160 9.91 -0.44 16.38
CA GLU A 160 10.30 -1.46 17.38
C GLU A 160 11.37 -2.41 16.85
N ASN A 161 11.29 -2.75 15.56
CA ASN A 161 12.11 -3.79 14.93
C ASN A 161 12.87 -3.31 13.68
N GLY A 162 12.78 -2.02 13.35
CA GLY A 162 13.47 -1.44 12.19
C GLY A 162 12.82 -1.72 10.83
N VAL A 163 11.79 -2.57 10.73
CA VAL A 163 11.16 -2.95 9.44
C VAL A 163 10.61 -1.72 8.71
N GLY A 164 10.03 -0.78 9.45
CA GLY A 164 9.57 0.52 8.92
C GLY A 164 10.69 1.48 8.49
N LEU A 165 11.96 1.11 8.59
CA LEU A 165 13.08 1.87 8.07
C LEU A 165 13.69 1.24 6.81
N LEU A 166 13.25 0.05 6.44
CA LEU A 166 13.72 -0.65 5.23
C LEU A 166 13.13 -0.02 3.98
N ALA A 167 13.86 -0.18 2.86
CA ALA A 167 13.44 0.26 1.54
C ALA A 167 13.22 -0.97 0.65
N PRO A 168 12.05 -1.63 0.73
CA PRO A 168 11.81 -2.90 0.06
C PRO A 168 11.84 -2.78 -1.46
N TYR A 169 12.12 -3.90 -2.12
CA TYR A 169 12.03 -4.10 -3.57
C TYR A 169 11.08 -5.24 -3.90
N GLY A 170 10.37 -5.12 -5.03
CA GLY A 170 9.44 -6.13 -5.49
C GLY A 170 8.84 -5.80 -6.86
N GLU A 171 7.97 -6.69 -7.33
CA GLU A 171 7.20 -6.54 -8.58
C GLU A 171 5.70 -6.77 -8.36
N LYS A 172 5.26 -7.07 -7.14
CA LYS A 172 3.88 -7.41 -6.81
C LYS A 172 3.30 -6.49 -5.75
N LEU A 173 2.09 -6.05 -6.03
CA LEU A 173 1.25 -5.33 -5.08
C LEU A 173 -0.06 -6.06 -4.92
N VAL A 174 -0.68 -5.90 -3.75
CA VAL A 174 -2.00 -6.45 -3.48
C VAL A 174 -2.98 -5.30 -3.27
N VAL A 175 -4.08 -5.30 -4.02
CA VAL A 175 -5.26 -4.50 -3.70
C VAL A 175 -6.18 -5.35 -2.85
N CYS A 176 -6.30 -4.99 -1.58
CA CYS A 176 -7.26 -5.58 -0.66
C CYS A 176 -8.47 -4.65 -0.56
N GLY A 177 -9.68 -5.12 -0.86
CA GLY A 177 -10.92 -4.40 -0.60
C GLY A 177 -11.30 -4.39 0.89
N GLY A 178 -12.40 -3.70 1.21
CA GLY A 178 -13.09 -3.79 2.49
C GLY A 178 -13.90 -5.09 2.61
N TRP A 179 -14.08 -5.54 3.85
CA TRP A 179 -14.83 -6.75 4.18
C TRP A 179 -16.33 -6.52 4.08
N LEU A 180 -17.02 -7.42 3.39
CA LEU A 180 -18.47 -7.42 3.21
C LEU A 180 -19.08 -8.69 3.80
N ASP A 181 -20.20 -8.57 4.50
CA ASP A 181 -21.01 -9.73 4.90
C ASP A 181 -21.80 -10.32 3.71
N ALA A 182 -22.58 -11.38 3.96
CA ALA A 182 -23.40 -12.03 2.94
C ALA A 182 -24.50 -11.12 2.36
N GLN A 183 -24.86 -10.04 3.06
CA GLN A 183 -25.83 -9.03 2.61
C GLN A 183 -25.15 -7.88 1.86
N GLY A 184 -23.81 -7.87 1.79
CA GLY A 184 -23.03 -6.82 1.14
C GLY A 184 -22.76 -5.60 2.02
N ASN A 185 -23.03 -5.66 3.33
CA ASN A 185 -22.71 -4.55 4.22
C ASN A 185 -21.23 -4.57 4.57
N ALA A 186 -20.61 -3.38 4.61
CA ALA A 186 -19.22 -3.23 4.98
C ALA A 186 -18.99 -3.38 6.50
N HIS A 187 -17.95 -4.13 6.86
CA HIS A 187 -17.48 -4.30 8.23
C HIS A 187 -16.00 -3.93 8.33
N LYS A 188 -15.62 -3.28 9.43
CA LYS A 188 -14.21 -2.94 9.71
C LYS A 188 -13.55 -4.06 10.51
N ASN A 189 -12.29 -4.35 10.22
CA ASN A 189 -11.49 -5.22 11.05
C ASN A 189 -10.92 -4.43 12.25
N PRO A 190 -11.39 -4.69 13.49
CA PRO A 190 -10.93 -3.93 14.65
C PRO A 190 -9.43 -4.13 14.93
N LEU A 191 -8.82 -5.22 14.48
CA LEU A 191 -7.38 -5.46 14.61
C LEU A 191 -6.54 -4.61 13.65
N LYS A 192 -7.17 -3.92 12.69
CA LYS A 192 -6.51 -3.08 11.68
C LYS A 192 -6.95 -1.62 11.75
N ALA A 193 -7.66 -1.23 12.81
CA ALA A 193 -8.21 0.12 12.96
C ALA A 193 -7.12 1.22 13.02
N HIS A 194 -5.92 0.88 13.49
CA HIS A 194 -4.82 1.83 13.70
C HIS A 194 -3.75 1.80 12.60
N ARG A 195 -3.96 1.04 11.52
CA ARG A 195 -2.92 0.83 10.50
C ARG A 195 -2.39 2.12 9.88
N SER A 196 -3.27 3.06 9.60
CA SER A 196 -2.89 4.36 9.03
C SER A 196 -2.02 5.18 9.99
N GLU A 197 -2.30 5.08 11.28
CA GLU A 197 -1.50 5.69 12.35
C GLU A 197 -0.15 4.96 12.52
N GLU A 198 -0.13 3.64 12.43
CA GLU A 198 1.10 2.83 12.44
C GLU A 198 2.03 3.24 11.29
N ILE A 199 1.54 3.31 10.05
CA ILE A 199 2.37 3.75 8.89
C ILE A 199 2.88 5.17 9.11
N HIS A 200 2.03 6.08 9.59
CA HIS A 200 2.43 7.45 9.90
C HIS A 200 3.56 7.50 10.94
N ASN A 201 3.44 6.69 12.00
CA ASN A 201 4.33 6.74 13.16
C ASN A 201 5.61 5.93 13.01
N THR A 202 5.57 4.81 12.28
CA THR A 202 6.68 3.85 12.19
C THR A 202 7.15 3.60 10.76
N GLY A 203 6.35 3.97 9.75
CA GLY A 203 6.61 3.68 8.35
C GLY A 203 6.15 2.30 7.90
N TYR A 204 5.47 1.53 8.77
CA TYR A 204 5.01 0.16 8.53
C TYR A 204 3.70 -0.15 9.28
N SER A 205 2.95 -1.19 8.85
CA SER A 205 1.67 -1.65 9.44
C SER A 205 1.25 -3.05 8.95
#